data_AF-A0A553BH17-F1
#
_entry.id   AF-A0A553BH17-F1
#
_cell.length_a   1.000
_cell.length_b   1.000
_cell.length_c   1.000
_cell.angle_alpha   90.00
_cell.angle_beta   90.00
_cell.angle_gamma   90.00
#
_symmetry.space_group_name_H-M   'P 1'
#
loop_
_entity.id
_entity.type
_entity.pdbx_description
1 polymer ?
#
loop_
_entity_poly.entity_id
_entity_poly.type
_entity_poly.pdbx_seq_one_letter_code
_entity_poly.pdbx_strand_id
1 'polypeptide(L)'
;MRKIILVFTITLFFMISQESLQAQEKTVNTGDALLKENLYNANKVKVSNFSLKQFDALFFEFFDKKANPNLVLTKEEFYKYTIQIAIFSDRLVALYPEQKEIAAENKKKWFAETYEDYLLSKATQKK
;
A
#
# COMPACT_ATOMS: atom_id res chain seq x y z
N MET A 1 -28.29 50.10 7.43
CA MET A 1 -27.11 49.50 8.11
C MET A 1 -27.42 48.20 8.85
N ARG A 2 -28.39 48.15 9.79
CA ARG A 2 -28.70 46.92 10.58
C ARG A 2 -29.12 45.69 9.76
N LYS A 3 -29.84 45.87 8.65
CA LYS A 3 -30.32 44.75 7.80
C LYS A 3 -29.24 44.15 6.90
N ILE A 4 -28.21 44.92 6.54
CA ILE A 4 -27.08 44.46 5.69
C ILE A 4 -26.12 43.60 6.53
N ILE A 5 -25.94 43.95 7.81
CA ILE A 5 -25.12 43.18 8.75
C ILE A 5 -25.71 41.77 8.99
N LEU A 6 -27.05 41.66 9.05
CA LEU A 6 -27.75 40.39 9.21
C LEU A 6 -27.62 39.45 7.98
N VAL A 7 -27.60 40.02 6.77
CA VAL A 7 -27.41 39.24 5.53
C VAL A 7 -25.98 38.69 5.43
N PHE A 8 -24.99 39.47 5.91
CA PHE A 8 -23.59 39.02 6.00
C PHE A 8 -23.38 37.92 7.05
N THR A 9 -24.16 37.90 8.13
CA THR A 9 -24.00 36.87 9.18
C THR A 9 -24.61 35.53 8.79
N ILE A 10 -25.66 35.52 7.97
CA ILE A 10 -26.33 34.28 7.52
C ILE A 10 -25.55 33.58 6.39
N THR A 11 -24.87 34.34 5.53
CA THR A 11 -24.06 33.78 4.44
C THR A 11 -22.74 33.17 4.92
N LEU A 12 -22.17 33.65 6.03
CA LEU A 12 -20.93 33.10 6.61
C LEU A 12 -21.14 31.72 7.26
N PHE A 13 -22.36 31.43 7.75
CA PHE A 13 -22.66 30.16 8.43
C PHE A 13 -22.81 28.98 7.46
N PHE A 14 -23.09 29.25 6.18
CA PHE A 14 -23.30 28.21 5.16
C PHE A 14 -21.99 27.72 4.51
N MET A 15 -20.85 28.39 4.75
CA MET A 15 -19.54 28.00 4.20
C MET A 15 -18.75 27.03 5.09
N ILE A 16 -19.20 26.76 6.32
CA ILE A 16 -18.49 25.88 7.26
C ILE A 16 -19.01 24.43 7.18
N SER A 17 -20.12 24.19 6.47
CA SER A 17 -20.77 22.88 6.37
C SER A 17 -20.34 22.03 5.16
N GLN A 18 -19.36 22.49 4.36
CA GLN A 18 -18.85 21.71 3.22
C GLN A 18 -17.33 21.60 3.30
N GLU A 19 -16.89 20.44 3.79
CA GLU A 19 -15.69 19.68 3.42
C GLU A 19 -15.08 18.93 4.62
N SER A 20 -15.89 18.07 5.23
CA SER A 20 -15.39 16.74 5.59
C SER A 20 -16.14 15.72 4.76
N LEU A 21 -15.87 15.74 3.44
CA LEU A 21 -15.72 14.47 2.75
C LEU A 21 -14.54 13.78 3.46
N GLN A 22 -14.84 13.13 4.58
CA GLN A 22 -14.04 12.00 4.98
C GLN A 22 -14.14 11.09 3.78
N ALA A 23 -13.08 11.10 2.97
CA ALA A 23 -12.78 10.00 2.10
C ALA A 23 -13.06 8.77 2.95
N GLN A 24 -14.13 8.06 2.64
CA GLN A 24 -14.42 6.78 3.24
C GLN A 24 -13.14 6.01 2.98
N GLU A 25 -12.30 5.90 4.02
CA GLU A 25 -11.02 5.24 3.96
C GLU A 25 -11.37 3.86 3.44
N LYS A 26 -11.05 3.66 2.15
CA LYS A 26 -11.49 2.55 1.29
C LYS A 26 -11.43 1.34 2.17
N THR A 27 -12.60 0.86 2.64
CA THR A 27 -12.73 -0.08 3.77
C THR A 27 -11.58 -1.04 3.66
N VAL A 28 -10.54 -0.83 4.50
CA VAL A 28 -9.36 -1.69 4.47
C VAL A 28 -9.97 -3.04 4.77
N ASN A 29 -10.09 -3.87 3.74
CA ASN A 29 -10.82 -5.11 3.82
C ASN A 29 -10.21 -5.83 5.01
N THR A 30 -10.97 -5.95 6.10
CA THR A 30 -10.40 -6.32 7.40
C THR A 30 -9.74 -7.69 7.32
N GLY A 31 -10.22 -8.54 6.39
CA GLY A 31 -9.58 -9.79 6.01
C GLY A 31 -8.22 -9.63 5.33
N ASP A 32 -8.04 -8.64 4.46
CA ASP A 32 -6.75 -8.40 3.78
C ASP A 32 -5.72 -7.78 4.73
N ALA A 33 -6.14 -6.89 5.63
CA ALA A 33 -5.26 -6.38 6.68
C ALA A 33 -4.77 -7.50 7.60
N LEU A 34 -5.69 -8.33 8.09
CA LEU A 34 -5.37 -9.47 8.96
C LEU A 34 -4.47 -10.48 8.24
N LEU A 35 -4.74 -10.79 6.97
CA LEU A 35 -3.90 -11.68 6.17
C LEU A 35 -2.49 -11.12 5.99
N LYS A 36 -2.36 -9.83 5.64
CA LYS A 36 -1.08 -9.14 5.51
C LYS A 36 -0.29 -9.12 6.83
N GLU A 37 -0.96 -8.89 7.95
CA GLU A 37 -0.34 -8.92 9.27
C GLU A 37 0.16 -10.32 9.65
N ASN A 38 -0.66 -11.35 9.41
CA ASN A 38 -0.27 -12.74 9.62
C ASN A 38 0.95 -13.12 8.77
N LEU A 39 0.93 -12.76 7.48
CA LEU A 39 2.05 -12.98 6.57
C LEU A 39 3.30 -12.21 7.02
N TYR A 40 3.13 -10.98 7.52
CA TYR A 40 4.24 -10.18 8.02
C TYR A 40 4.89 -10.87 9.21
N ASN A 41 4.11 -11.23 10.23
CA ASN A 41 4.61 -11.87 11.44
C ASN A 41 5.28 -13.23 11.12
N ALA A 42 4.69 -14.02 10.23
CA ALA A 42 5.25 -15.30 9.81
C ALA A 42 6.58 -15.20 9.04
N ASN A 43 6.77 -14.11 8.28
CA ASN A 43 7.94 -13.97 7.41
C ASN A 43 9.00 -13.00 7.93
N LYS A 44 8.68 -12.16 8.92
CA LYS A 44 9.55 -11.09 9.43
C LYS A 44 10.95 -11.58 9.73
N VAL A 45 11.06 -12.59 10.60
CA VAL A 45 12.36 -13.13 11.03
C VAL A 45 13.16 -13.68 9.86
N LYS A 46 12.50 -14.43 8.96
CA LYS A 46 13.16 -15.03 7.80
C LYS A 46 13.69 -13.97 6.84
N VAL A 47 12.84 -13.01 6.47
CA VAL A 47 13.17 -11.99 5.46
C VAL A 47 14.14 -10.94 6.00
N SER A 48 14.03 -10.57 7.28
CA SER A 48 15.03 -9.71 7.92
C SER A 48 16.42 -10.32 7.91
N ASN A 49 16.56 -11.63 7.69
CA ASN A 49 17.84 -12.34 7.53
C ASN A 49 18.27 -12.58 6.07
N PHE A 50 17.49 -12.16 5.06
CA PHE A 50 17.86 -12.32 3.66
C PHE A 50 19.11 -11.54 3.24
N SER A 51 19.99 -12.16 2.47
CA SER A 51 20.99 -11.43 1.70
C SER A 51 20.33 -10.61 0.59
N LEU A 52 21.04 -9.59 0.08
CA LEU A 52 20.59 -8.80 -1.07
C LEU A 52 20.26 -9.70 -2.28
N LYS A 53 21.11 -10.72 -2.55
CA LYS A 53 20.86 -11.69 -3.62
C LYS A 53 19.56 -12.47 -3.46
N GLN A 54 19.20 -12.85 -2.23
CA GLN A 54 17.94 -13.55 -1.96
C GLN A 54 16.74 -12.64 -2.12
N PHE A 55 16.89 -11.36 -1.75
CA PHE A 55 15.89 -10.36 -2.01
C PHE A 55 15.72 -10.09 -3.51
N ASP A 56 16.81 -9.91 -4.25
CA ASP A 56 16.78 -9.69 -5.70
C ASP A 56 16.09 -10.86 -6.41
N ALA A 57 16.41 -12.10 -6.02
CA ALA A 57 15.76 -13.29 -6.56
C ALA A 57 14.24 -13.28 -6.30
N LEU A 58 13.81 -12.96 -5.08
CA LEU A 58 12.40 -12.84 -4.73
C LEU A 58 11.71 -11.72 -5.50
N PHE A 59 12.37 -10.57 -5.62
CA PHE A 59 11.88 -9.41 -6.33
C PHE A 59 11.67 -9.76 -7.81
N PHE A 60 12.70 -10.26 -8.49
CA PHE A 60 12.59 -10.67 -9.89
C PHE A 60 11.56 -11.78 -10.08
N GLU A 61 11.50 -12.79 -9.21
CA GLU A 61 10.48 -13.84 -9.30
C GLU A 61 9.06 -13.27 -9.23
N PHE A 62 8.80 -12.32 -8.33
CA PHE A 62 7.51 -11.66 -8.24
C PHE A 62 7.18 -10.88 -9.52
N PHE A 63 8.13 -10.09 -10.03
CA PHE A 63 7.92 -9.30 -11.25
C PHE A 63 7.74 -10.16 -12.49
N ASP A 64 8.51 -11.24 -12.64
CA ASP A 64 8.37 -12.20 -13.73
C ASP A 64 6.99 -12.88 -13.70
N LYS A 65 6.56 -13.33 -12.52
CA LYS A 65 5.22 -13.92 -12.34
C LYS A 65 4.12 -12.89 -12.60
N LYS A 66 4.31 -11.65 -12.15
CA LYS A 66 3.37 -10.55 -12.39
C LYS A 66 3.27 -10.22 -13.88
N ALA A 67 4.38 -10.21 -14.61
CA ALA A 67 4.44 -9.90 -16.03
C ALA A 67 3.86 -11.00 -16.93
N ASN A 68 3.91 -12.27 -16.51
CA ASN A 68 3.40 -13.39 -17.30
C ASN A 68 1.87 -13.31 -17.49
N PRO A 69 1.34 -13.07 -18.72
CA PRO A 69 -0.10 -12.87 -18.94
C PRO A 69 -0.94 -14.12 -18.67
N ASN A 70 -0.32 -15.31 -18.70
CA ASN A 70 -0.99 -16.59 -18.49
C ASN A 70 -1.01 -17.03 -17.02
N LEU A 71 -0.30 -16.31 -16.14
CA LEU A 71 -0.24 -16.60 -14.71
C LEU A 71 -0.98 -15.52 -13.92
N VAL A 72 -1.85 -15.94 -13.01
CA VAL A 72 -2.50 -15.10 -12.01
C VAL A 72 -2.13 -15.66 -10.64
N LEU A 73 -1.43 -14.88 -9.84
CA LEU A 73 -1.10 -15.22 -8.46
C LEU A 73 -2.38 -15.30 -7.65
N THR A 74 -2.47 -16.21 -6.70
CA THR A 74 -3.54 -16.19 -5.71
C THR A 74 -3.39 -14.98 -4.77
N LYS A 75 -4.47 -14.61 -4.07
CA LYS A 75 -4.45 -13.51 -3.09
C LYS A 75 -3.35 -13.70 -2.03
N GLU A 76 -3.20 -14.92 -1.52
CA GLU A 76 -2.19 -15.24 -0.52
C GLU A 76 -0.77 -15.13 -1.09
N GLU A 77 -0.51 -15.69 -2.28
CA GLU A 77 0.81 -15.59 -2.92
C GLU A 77 1.18 -14.14 -3.22
N PHE A 78 0.24 -13.37 -3.78
CA PHE A 78 0.46 -11.96 -4.05
C PHE A 78 0.86 -11.20 -2.78
N TYR A 79 0.06 -11.33 -1.71
CA TYR A 79 0.36 -10.66 -0.46
C TYR A 79 1.62 -11.19 0.22
N LYS A 80 1.94 -12.47 0.05
CA LYS A 80 3.19 -13.03 0.55
C LYS A 80 4.39 -12.33 -0.11
N TYR A 81 4.40 -12.18 -1.43
CA TYR A 81 5.48 -11.47 -2.11
C TYR A 81 5.57 -10.00 -1.69
N THR A 82 4.46 -9.25 -1.73
CA THR A 82 4.49 -7.82 -1.41
C THR A 82 4.91 -7.56 0.03
N ILE A 83 4.45 -8.39 0.98
CA ILE A 83 4.82 -8.27 2.39
C ILE A 83 6.29 -8.65 2.63
N GLN A 84 6.79 -9.69 1.96
CA GLN A 84 8.22 -10.02 2.05
C GLN A 84 9.08 -8.88 1.48
N ILE A 85 8.69 -8.24 0.37
CA ILE A 85 9.41 -7.08 -0.16
C ILE A 85 9.37 -5.90 0.82
N ALA A 86 8.21 -5.69 1.46
CA ALA A 86 8.02 -4.64 2.44
C ALA A 86 8.88 -4.86 3.71
N ILE A 87 8.96 -6.09 4.22
CA ILE A 87 9.83 -6.43 5.36
C ILE A 87 11.30 -6.13 5.03
N PHE A 88 11.75 -6.50 3.82
CA PHE A 88 13.13 -6.27 3.44
C PHE A 88 13.47 -4.77 3.34
N SER A 89 12.49 -3.93 3.01
CA SER A 89 12.67 -2.48 3.01
C SER A 89 13.10 -1.95 4.39
N ASP A 90 12.60 -2.51 5.50
CA ASP A 90 13.08 -2.16 6.85
C ASP A 90 14.56 -2.55 7.05
N ARG A 91 15.00 -3.66 6.46
CA ARG A 91 16.41 -4.08 6.51
C ARG A 91 17.30 -3.13 5.70
N LEU A 92 16.81 -2.60 4.57
CA LEU A 92 17.56 -1.62 3.78
C LEU A 92 17.91 -0.37 4.60
N VAL A 93 17.06 0.04 5.56
CA VAL A 93 17.37 1.14 6.49
C VAL A 93 18.64 0.86 7.31
N ALA A 94 18.85 -0.39 7.72
CA ALA A 94 20.04 -0.77 8.48
C ALA A 94 21.31 -0.83 7.61
N LEU A 95 21.16 -1.11 6.31
CA LEU A 95 22.26 -1.17 5.35
C LEU A 95 22.61 0.20 4.77
N TYR A 96 21.61 1.07 4.60
CA TYR A 96 21.71 2.40 3.98
C TYR A 96 20.88 3.42 4.79
N PRO A 97 21.36 3.87 5.96
CA PRO A 97 20.62 4.78 6.85
C PRO A 97 20.24 6.11 6.19
N GLU A 98 21.04 6.57 5.23
CA GLU A 98 20.78 7.76 4.42
C GLU A 98 19.55 7.60 3.50
N GLN A 99 19.16 6.36 3.18
CA GLN A 99 17.98 6.04 2.36
C GLN A 99 16.78 5.62 3.21
N LYS A 100 16.78 5.91 4.53
CA LYS A 100 15.71 5.50 5.45
C LYS A 100 14.32 5.96 5.02
N GLU A 101 14.22 7.17 4.44
CA GLU A 101 12.95 7.77 4.03
C GLU A 101 12.40 7.03 2.81
N ILE A 102 13.25 6.80 1.80
CA ILE A 102 12.93 6.02 0.61
C ILE A 102 12.52 4.59 0.98
N ALA A 103 13.22 3.97 1.93
CA ALA A 103 12.90 2.63 2.42
C ALA A 103 11.54 2.58 3.15
N ALA A 104 11.23 3.59 3.97
CA ALA A 104 9.94 3.69 4.64
C ALA A 104 8.78 3.94 3.66
N GLU A 105 9.01 4.77 2.65
CA GLU A 105 8.05 5.01 1.56
C GLU A 105 7.81 3.74 0.73
N ASN A 106 8.87 3.03 0.36
CA ASN A 106 8.78 1.75 -0.36
C ASN A 106 7.99 0.74 0.46
N LYS A 107 8.28 0.59 1.75
CA LYS A 107 7.51 -0.28 2.64
C LYS A 107 6.02 0.09 2.64
N LYS A 108 5.69 1.37 2.83
CA LYS A 108 4.29 1.84 2.81
C LYS A 108 3.62 1.52 1.49
N LYS A 109 4.32 1.75 0.37
CA LYS A 109 3.84 1.44 -0.97
C LYS A 109 3.51 -0.04 -1.11
N TRP A 110 4.44 -0.93 -0.74
CA TRP A 110 4.24 -2.38 -0.82
C TRP A 110 3.13 -2.90 0.10
N PHE A 111 2.95 -2.29 1.28
CA PHE A 111 1.82 -2.61 2.17
C PHE A 111 0.48 -2.12 1.62
N ALA A 112 0.45 -1.00 0.90
CA ALA A 112 -0.75 -0.43 0.32
C ALA A 112 -1.24 -1.21 -0.91
N GLU A 113 -0.37 -1.93 -1.62
CA GLU A 113 -0.74 -2.77 -2.76
C GLU A 113 -1.90 -3.72 -2.41
N THR A 114 -2.94 -3.71 -3.24
CA THR A 114 -4.12 -4.57 -3.07
C THR A 114 -4.18 -5.64 -4.16
N TYR A 115 -4.73 -6.79 -3.81
CA TYR A 115 -4.94 -7.86 -4.77
C TYR A 115 -5.93 -7.46 -5.87
N GLU A 116 -6.90 -6.59 -5.55
CA GLU A 116 -7.86 -6.03 -6.50
C GLU A 116 -7.18 -5.18 -7.57
N ASP A 117 -6.29 -4.27 -7.15
CA ASP A 117 -5.50 -3.44 -8.08
C ASP A 117 -4.57 -4.31 -8.95
N TYR A 118 -4.01 -5.39 -8.38
CA TYR A 118 -3.28 -6.40 -9.15
C TYR A 118 -4.15 -7.05 -10.24
N LEU A 119 -5.35 -7.53 -9.90
CA LEU A 119 -6.26 -8.13 -10.87
C LEU A 119 -6.67 -7.15 -11.99
N LEU A 120 -6.94 -5.89 -11.64
CA LEU A 120 -7.23 -4.83 -12.62
C LEU A 120 -6.05 -4.58 -13.56
N SER A 121 -4.82 -4.59 -13.02
CA SER A 121 -3.60 -4.45 -13.83
C SER A 121 -3.45 -5.62 -14.82
N LYS A 122 -3.77 -6.85 -14.40
CA LYS A 122 -3.71 -8.04 -15.27
C LYS A 122 -4.78 -8.03 -16.34
N ALA A 123 -5.99 -7.57 -16.03
CA ALA A 123 -7.05 -7.42 -17.01
C ALA A 123 -6.70 -6.39 -18.10
N THR A 124 -6.02 -5.31 -17.72
CA THR A 124 -5.56 -4.27 -18.65
C THR A 124 -4.43 -4.75 -19.54
N GLN A 125 -3.49 -5.54 -19.01
CA GLN A 125 -2.36 -6.11 -19.78
C GLN A 125 -2.77 -7.13 -20.86
N LYS A 126 -3.96 -7.72 -20.76
CA LYS A 126 -4.49 -8.66 -21.76
C LYS A 126 -5.21 -7.99 -22.92
N LYS A 127 -5.55 -6.70 -22.80
CA LYS A 127 -6.13 -5.90 -23.88
C LYS A 127 -5.03 -5.35 -24.78
#